data_AF-T0R7U6-F1
#
_entry.id   AF-T0R7U6-F1
#
_cell.length_a   1.000
_cell.length_b   1.000
_cell.length_c   1.000
_cell.angle_alpha   90.00
_cell.angle_beta   90.00
_cell.angle_gamma   90.00
#
_symmetry.space_group_name_H-M   'P 1'
#
loop_
_entity.id
_entity.type
_entity.pdbx_description
1 polymer ?
#
loop_
_entity_poly.entity_id
_entity_poly.type
_entity_poly.pdbx_seq_one_letter_code
_entity_poly.pdbx_strand_id
1 'polypeptide(L)'
;MDSKNYIKDAIKTEATNFEAMNERLMNDGTKRLLHAGIGISTEAGEVLDALKKHIFYGKELDKVNLAEELGDLFWYMAILADELGIEFESVMDRNITKLKARYGEKFSEEKAEKRDLDKEREILEGQKFN
;
A
#
# COMPACT_ATOMS: atom_id res chain seq x y z
N MET A 1 35.50 1.46 -2.14
CA MET A 1 34.67 0.35 -2.64
C MET A 1 34.36 0.64 -4.10
N ASP A 2 34.68 -0.28 -5.01
CA ASP A 2 34.30 -0.17 -6.42
C ASP A 2 32.99 -0.93 -6.72
N SER A 3 32.40 -0.72 -7.89
CA SER A 3 31.11 -1.33 -8.25
C SER A 3 31.14 -2.86 -8.26
N LYS A 4 32.28 -3.48 -8.61
CA LYS A 4 32.41 -4.94 -8.62
C LYS A 4 32.42 -5.50 -7.20
N ASN A 5 33.13 -4.85 -6.30
CA ASN A 5 33.17 -5.19 -4.89
C ASN A 5 31.80 -4.99 -4.24
N TYR A 6 31.11 -3.87 -4.54
CA TYR A 6 29.75 -3.63 -4.07
C TYR A 6 28.74 -4.69 -4.55
N ILE A 7 28.77 -5.07 -5.83
CA ILE A 7 27.87 -6.12 -6.37
C ILE A 7 28.09 -7.46 -5.67
N LYS A 8 29.35 -7.81 -5.37
CA LYS A 8 29.65 -9.05 -4.61
C LYS A 8 29.06 -9.00 -3.20
N ASP A 9 29.21 -7.86 -2.53
CA ASP A 9 28.66 -7.67 -1.18
C ASP A 9 27.12 -7.71 -1.18
N ALA A 10 26.49 -7.13 -2.20
CA ALA A 10 25.03 -7.18 -2.39
C ALA A 10 24.54 -8.63 -2.58
N ILE A 11 25.12 -9.40 -3.50
CA ILE A 11 24.72 -10.79 -3.75
C ILE A 11 24.92 -11.66 -2.51
N LYS A 12 25.98 -11.41 -1.73
CA LYS A 12 26.24 -12.15 -0.48
C LYS A 12 25.12 -11.95 0.57
N THR A 13 24.40 -10.84 0.50
CA THR A 13 23.34 -10.49 1.45
C THR A 13 21.93 -10.65 0.87
N GLU A 14 21.82 -11.11 -0.38
CA GLU A 14 20.55 -11.44 -1.01
C GLU A 14 19.90 -12.64 -0.31
N ALA A 15 18.60 -12.57 -0.07
CA ALA A 15 17.84 -13.69 0.44
C ALA A 15 17.65 -14.73 -0.68
N THR A 16 18.36 -15.86 -0.60
CA THR A 16 18.42 -16.87 -1.67
C THR A 16 17.75 -18.21 -1.33
N ASN A 17 16.92 -18.26 -0.28
CA ASN A 17 16.14 -19.46 0.04
C ASN A 17 14.96 -19.64 -0.94
N PHE A 18 15.29 -19.87 -2.21
CA PHE A 18 14.35 -19.94 -3.32
C PHE A 18 13.40 -21.14 -3.20
N GLU A 19 13.85 -22.24 -2.61
CA GLU A 19 12.99 -23.40 -2.34
C GLU A 19 11.83 -23.03 -1.41
N ALA A 20 12.13 -22.40 -0.26
CA ALA A 20 11.08 -21.93 0.64
C ALA A 20 10.21 -20.82 0.02
N MET A 21 10.75 -19.99 -0.87
CA MET A 21 9.95 -19.01 -1.62
C MET A 21 8.98 -19.70 -2.58
N ASN A 22 9.43 -20.71 -3.31
CA ASN A 22 8.59 -21.50 -4.21
C ASN A 22 7.47 -22.18 -3.44
N GLU A 23 7.75 -22.81 -2.29
CA GLU A 23 6.73 -23.40 -1.43
C GLU A 23 5.65 -22.39 -1.01
N ARG A 24 6.03 -21.18 -0.62
CA ARG A 24 5.07 -20.11 -0.25
C ARG A 24 4.26 -19.62 -1.44
N LEU A 25 4.87 -19.54 -2.62
CA LEU A 25 4.21 -19.14 -3.86
C LEU A 25 3.27 -20.23 -4.39
N MET A 26 3.42 -21.50 -3.98
CA MET A 26 2.45 -22.55 -4.34
C MET A 26 1.07 -22.31 -3.73
N ASN A 27 0.94 -21.54 -2.66
CA ASN A 27 -0.34 -21.11 -2.11
C ASN A 27 -1.02 -20.09 -3.04
N ASP A 28 -2.28 -20.34 -3.47
CA ASP A 28 -3.01 -19.45 -4.38
C ASP A 28 -3.32 -18.09 -3.75
N GLY A 29 -3.58 -18.05 -2.45
CA GLY A 29 -3.77 -16.83 -1.71
C GLY A 29 -2.56 -15.89 -1.76
N THR A 30 -1.36 -16.42 -1.54
CA THR A 30 -0.10 -15.66 -1.71
C THR A 30 0.01 -15.09 -3.13
N LYS A 31 -0.39 -15.83 -4.16
CA LYS A 31 -0.37 -15.35 -5.56
C LYS A 31 -1.37 -14.21 -5.76
N ARG A 32 -2.56 -14.31 -5.16
CA ARG A 32 -3.60 -13.27 -5.23
C ARG A 32 -3.15 -11.99 -4.51
N LEU A 33 -2.58 -12.11 -3.32
CA LEU A 33 -1.97 -10.98 -2.59
C LEU A 33 -0.85 -10.34 -3.40
N LEU A 34 0.01 -11.14 -4.03
CA LEU A 34 1.08 -10.64 -4.89
C LEU A 34 0.52 -9.90 -6.11
N HIS A 35 -0.49 -10.46 -6.79
CA HIS A 35 -1.14 -9.84 -7.93
C HIS A 35 -1.79 -8.51 -7.56
N ALA A 36 -2.53 -8.47 -6.44
CA ALA A 36 -3.15 -7.24 -5.94
C ALA A 36 -2.11 -6.19 -5.56
N GLY A 37 -1.03 -6.58 -4.88
CA GLY A 37 0.05 -5.67 -4.50
C GLY A 37 0.79 -5.06 -5.69
N ILE A 38 1.06 -5.85 -6.73
CA ILE A 38 1.66 -5.36 -7.98
C ILE A 38 0.72 -4.38 -8.67
N GLY A 39 -0.56 -4.74 -8.82
CA GLY A 39 -1.57 -3.89 -9.44
C GLY A 39 -1.71 -2.53 -8.76
N ILE A 40 -1.88 -2.53 -7.42
CA ILE A 40 -1.94 -1.30 -6.63
C ILE A 40 -0.71 -0.42 -6.88
N SER A 41 0.49 -1.01 -6.95
CA SER A 41 1.71 -0.25 -7.20
C SER A 41 1.77 0.36 -8.60
N THR A 42 1.24 -0.34 -9.61
CA THR A 42 1.20 0.15 -10.99
C THR A 42 0.23 1.32 -11.12
N GLU A 43 -1.00 1.19 -10.61
CA GLU A 43 -2.03 2.24 -10.79
C GLU A 43 -1.74 3.47 -9.93
N ALA A 44 -1.11 3.28 -8.76
CA ALA A 44 -0.55 4.40 -8.00
C ALA A 44 0.53 5.16 -8.79
N GLY A 45 1.29 4.44 -9.64
CA GLY A 45 2.27 5.01 -10.55
C GLY A 45 1.62 5.86 -11.65
N GLU A 46 0.51 5.40 -12.23
CA GLU A 46 -0.24 6.16 -13.24
C GLU A 46 -0.87 7.43 -12.66
N VAL A 47 -1.42 7.36 -11.43
CA VAL A 47 -1.86 8.55 -10.69
C VAL A 47 -0.72 9.55 -10.52
N LEU A 48 0.47 9.08 -10.12
CA LEU A 48 1.65 9.94 -9.97
C LEU A 48 2.12 10.50 -11.31
N ASP A 49 2.02 9.76 -12.41
CA ASP A 49 2.41 10.22 -13.73
C ASP A 49 1.50 11.33 -14.24
N ALA A 50 0.18 11.21 -14.05
CA ALA A 50 -0.80 12.26 -14.35
C ALA A 50 -0.50 13.56 -13.57
N LEU A 51 -0.23 13.44 -12.26
CA LEU A 51 0.15 14.59 -11.43
C LEU A 51 1.50 15.19 -11.84
N LYS A 52 2.49 14.35 -12.15
CA LYS A 52 3.82 14.78 -12.60
C LYS A 52 3.72 15.57 -13.91
N LYS A 53 2.98 15.06 -14.90
CA LYS A 53 2.72 15.74 -16.18
C LYS A 53 2.05 17.10 -15.95
N HIS A 54 1.09 17.19 -15.04
CA HIS A 54 0.42 18.44 -14.73
C HIS A 54 1.35 19.45 -14.05
N ILE A 55 1.97 19.06 -12.93
CA ILE A 55 2.74 19.96 -12.06
C ILE A 55 4.07 20.38 -12.69
N PHE A 56 4.83 19.44 -13.28
CA PHE A 56 6.19 19.72 -13.73
C PHE A 56 6.30 20.01 -15.22
N TYR A 57 5.35 19.53 -16.04
CA TYR A 57 5.38 19.72 -17.49
C TYR A 57 4.27 20.65 -18.02
N GLY A 58 3.46 21.23 -17.12
CA GLY A 58 2.44 22.23 -17.48
C GLY A 58 1.32 21.68 -18.37
N LYS A 59 1.09 20.36 -18.37
CA LYS A 59 -0.02 19.74 -19.10
C LYS A 59 -1.35 19.99 -18.37
N GLU A 60 -2.46 19.97 -19.10
CA GLU A 60 -3.77 19.92 -18.45
C GLU A 60 -3.88 18.67 -17.58
N LEU A 61 -4.56 18.79 -16.44
CA LEU A 61 -4.76 17.66 -15.55
C LEU A 61 -5.75 16.68 -16.18
N ASP A 62 -5.28 15.48 -16.50
CA ASP A 62 -6.13 14.42 -17.04
C ASP A 62 -6.98 13.78 -15.94
N LYS A 63 -8.15 14.38 -15.71
CA LYS A 63 -9.10 13.90 -14.69
C LYS A 63 -9.80 12.61 -15.10
N VAL A 64 -9.84 12.30 -16.40
CA VAL A 64 -10.46 11.06 -16.90
C VAL A 64 -9.55 9.89 -16.55
N ASN A 65 -8.26 9.99 -16.88
CA ASN A 65 -7.26 9.00 -16.47
C ASN A 65 -7.25 8.83 -14.95
N LEU A 66 -7.24 9.92 -14.17
CA LEU A 66 -7.25 9.82 -12.70
C LEU A 66 -8.48 9.08 -12.14
N ALA A 67 -9.64 9.18 -12.79
CA ALA A 67 -10.85 8.48 -12.38
C ALA A 67 -10.81 6.99 -12.76
N GLU A 68 -10.22 6.66 -13.91
CA GLU A 68 -9.94 5.28 -14.35
C GLU A 68 -9.01 4.58 -13.37
N GLU A 69 -7.84 5.18 -13.07
CA GLU A 69 -6.88 4.59 -12.13
C GLU A 69 -7.45 4.41 -10.72
N LEU A 70 -8.35 5.31 -10.30
CA LEU A 70 -9.05 5.15 -9.01
C LEU A 70 -9.97 3.92 -9.03
N GLY A 71 -10.61 3.64 -10.16
CA GLY A 71 -11.39 2.43 -10.37
C GLY A 71 -10.53 1.16 -10.31
N ASP A 72 -9.38 1.16 -10.97
CA ASP A 72 -8.46 0.02 -10.98
C ASP A 72 -7.83 -0.21 -9.60
N LEU A 73 -7.51 0.86 -8.87
CA LEU A 73 -7.14 0.79 -7.46
C LEU A 73 -8.24 0.12 -6.61
N PHE A 74 -9.52 0.48 -6.79
CA PHE A 74 -10.62 -0.20 -6.11
C PHE A 74 -10.72 -1.68 -6.48
N TRP A 75 -10.51 -2.03 -7.74
CA TRP A 75 -10.54 -3.41 -8.20
C TRP A 75 -9.45 -4.25 -7.53
N TYR A 76 -8.20 -3.79 -7.51
CA TYR A 76 -7.12 -4.50 -6.83
C TYR A 76 -7.27 -4.52 -5.31
N MET A 77 -7.77 -3.44 -4.70
CA MET A 77 -8.11 -3.42 -3.27
C MET A 77 -9.21 -4.44 -2.94
N ALA A 78 -10.15 -4.70 -3.84
CA ALA A 78 -11.21 -5.69 -3.62
C ALA A 78 -10.65 -7.12 -3.64
N ILE A 79 -9.71 -7.42 -4.54
CA ILE A 79 -9.00 -8.71 -4.53
C ILE A 79 -8.19 -8.89 -3.24
N LEU A 80 -7.50 -7.83 -2.81
CA LEU A 80 -6.75 -7.84 -1.55
C LEU A 80 -7.68 -8.09 -0.35
N ALA A 81 -8.83 -7.42 -0.33
CA ALA A 81 -9.79 -7.55 0.76
C ALA A 81 -10.41 -8.95 0.82
N ASP A 82 -10.82 -9.49 -0.32
CA ASP A 82 -11.34 -10.85 -0.42
C ASP A 82 -10.33 -11.89 0.07
N GLU A 83 -9.07 -11.78 -0.37
CA GLU A 83 -8.03 -12.73 0.04
C GLU A 83 -7.65 -12.62 1.53
N LEU A 84 -7.74 -11.42 2.11
CA LEU A 84 -7.54 -11.21 3.54
C LEU A 84 -8.77 -11.56 4.38
N GLY A 85 -9.93 -11.84 3.76
CA GLY A 85 -11.20 -12.01 4.46
C GLY A 85 -11.64 -10.75 5.20
N ILE A 86 -11.49 -9.56 4.60
CA ILE A 86 -11.89 -8.30 5.25
C ILE A 86 -12.99 -7.59 4.48
N GLU A 87 -13.93 -7.00 5.21
CA GLU A 87 -14.95 -6.11 4.64
C GLU A 87 -14.41 -4.68 4.57
N PHE A 88 -14.65 -3.97 3.46
CA PHE A 88 -14.19 -2.60 3.29
C PHE A 88 -14.73 -1.66 4.38
N GLU A 89 -15.99 -1.80 4.77
CA GLU A 89 -16.62 -1.01 5.84
C GLU A 89 -15.82 -1.12 7.14
N SER A 90 -15.40 -2.34 7.49
CA SER A 90 -14.59 -2.57 8.69
C SER A 90 -13.24 -1.84 8.62
N VAL A 91 -12.59 -1.83 7.46
CA VAL A 91 -11.30 -1.15 7.27
C VAL A 91 -11.48 0.36 7.30
N MET A 92 -12.51 0.88 6.62
CA MET A 92 -12.83 2.31 6.56
C MET A 92 -13.17 2.88 7.95
N ASP A 93 -14.06 2.22 8.69
CA ASP A 93 -14.47 2.67 10.03
C ASP A 93 -13.29 2.75 10.99
N ARG A 94 -12.39 1.76 10.92
CA ARG A 94 -11.20 1.70 11.79
C ARG A 94 -10.15 2.71 11.37
N ASN A 95 -10.00 2.95 10.07
CA ASN A 95 -9.17 4.04 9.57
C ASN A 95 -9.64 5.38 10.13
N ILE A 96 -10.93 5.70 10.02
CA ILE A 96 -11.51 6.94 10.54
C ILE A 96 -11.41 7.00 12.08
N THR A 97 -11.66 5.91 12.78
CA THR A 97 -11.54 5.85 14.26
C THR A 97 -10.11 6.16 14.72
N LYS A 98 -9.11 5.54 14.09
CA LYS A 98 -7.70 5.84 14.32
C LYS A 98 -7.37 7.31 14.01
N LEU A 99 -7.83 7.84 12.88
CA LEU A 99 -7.57 9.23 12.50
C LEU A 99 -8.25 10.23 13.44
N LYS A 100 -9.45 9.92 13.96
CA LYS A 100 -10.11 10.71 15.00
C LYS A 100 -9.35 10.65 16.32
N ALA A 101 -8.83 9.47 16.70
CA ALA A 101 -7.99 9.35 17.88
C ALA A 101 -6.72 10.21 17.78
N ARG A 102 -6.14 10.33 16.57
CA ARG A 102 -4.99 11.18 16.30
C ARG A 102 -5.34 12.67 16.25
N TYR A 103 -6.29 13.05 15.39
CA TYR A 103 -6.53 14.44 15.01
C TYR A 103 -7.66 15.12 15.80
N GLY A 104 -8.59 14.35 16.38
CA GLY A 104 -9.84 14.86 16.91
C GLY A 104 -10.78 15.26 15.76
N GLU A 105 -11.23 16.51 15.74
CA GLU A 105 -12.16 17.00 14.71
C GLU A 105 -11.51 17.35 13.37
N LYS A 106 -10.23 17.76 13.38
CA LYS A 106 -9.53 18.21 12.18
C LYS A 106 -8.03 17.98 12.25
N PHE A 107 -7.40 17.96 11.08
CA PHE A 107 -5.95 17.85 10.94
C PHE A 107 -5.20 18.98 11.68
N SER A 108 -4.04 18.64 12.25
CA SER A 108 -2.98 19.59 12.59
C SER A 108 -1.60 18.94 12.39
N GLU A 109 -0.62 19.74 11.97
CA GLU A 109 0.77 19.28 11.78
C GLU A 109 1.35 18.72 13.07
N GLU A 110 1.15 19.42 14.20
CA GLU A 110 1.62 18.96 15.51
C GLU A 110 1.12 17.54 15.86
N LYS A 111 -0.17 17.24 15.61
CA LYS A 111 -0.74 15.91 15.88
C LYS A 111 -0.34 14.87 14.84
N ALA A 112 0.04 15.31 13.63
CA ALA A 112 0.59 14.42 12.62
C ALA A 112 2.00 13.94 13.01
N GLU A 113 2.78 14.82 13.65
CA GLU A 113 4.11 14.51 14.17
C GLU A 113 4.06 13.77 15.51
N LYS A 114 3.28 14.26 16.48
CA LYS A 114 3.18 13.72 17.85
C LYS A 114 2.08 12.65 17.95
N ARG A 115 2.34 11.49 17.36
CA ARG A 115 1.39 10.37 17.31
C ARG A 115 1.42 9.52 18.59
N ASP A 116 0.24 9.15 19.07
CA ASP A 116 0.07 8.12 20.10
C ASP A 116 -0.01 6.74 19.41
N LEU A 117 1.16 6.12 19.23
CA LEU A 117 1.29 4.88 18.46
C LEU A 117 0.62 3.68 19.17
N ASP A 118 0.64 3.66 20.50
CA ASP A 118 0.06 2.56 21.29
C ASP A 118 -1.47 2.57 21.15
N LYS A 119 -2.09 3.74 21.30
CA LYS A 119 -3.54 3.91 21.09
C LYS A 119 -3.96 3.62 19.64
N GLU A 120 -3.16 4.07 18.67
CA GLU A 120 -3.43 3.75 17.26
C GLU A 120 -3.34 2.25 16.99
N ARG A 121 -2.35 1.57 17.59
CA ARG A 121 -2.16 0.12 17.45
C ARG A 121 -3.30 -0.65 18.09
N GLU A 122 -3.72 -0.29 19.30
CA GLU A 122 -4.89 -0.89 19.99
C GLU A 122 -6.14 -0.83 19.10
N ILE A 123 -6.43 0.35 18.52
CA ILE A 123 -7.54 0.52 17.57
C ILE A 123 -7.37 -0.41 16.36
N LEU A 124 -6.14 -0.51 15.82
CA LEU A 124 -5.77 -1.29 14.63
C LEU A 124 -5.64 -2.81 14.86
N GLU A 125 -5.60 -3.30 16.08
CA GLU A 125 -5.60 -4.74 16.39
C GLU A 125 -7.02 -5.34 16.46
N GLY A 126 -8.05 -4.52 16.66
CA GLY A 126 -9.45 -4.95 16.55
C GLY A 126 -9.93 -5.30 15.12
N GLN A 127 -9.05 -5.65 14.17
CA GLN A 127 -9.44 -5.98 12.79
C GLN A 127 -10.08 -7.35 12.85
N LYS A 128 -11.22 -7.50 12.22
CA LYS A 128 -11.79 -8.82 12.01
C LYS A 128 -11.37 -9.30 10.64
N PHE A 129 -10.93 -10.55 10.61
CA PHE A 129 -10.67 -11.33 9.41
C PHE A 129 -11.71 -12.45 9.43
N ASN A 130 -12.39 -12.65 8.31
CA ASN A 130 -13.43 -13.64 8.10
C ASN A 130 -12.85 -15.06 8.07
#